data_AF-A0A956BYG3-F1
#
_entry.id   AF-A0A956BYG3-F1
#
_cell.length_a   1.000
_cell.length_b   1.000
_cell.length_c   1.000
_cell.angle_alpha   90.00
_cell.angle_beta   90.00
_cell.angle_gamma   90.00
#
_symmetry.space_group_name_H-M   'P 1'
#
loop_
_entity.id
_entity.type
_entity.pdbx_description
1 polymer ?
#
loop_
_entity_poly.entity_id
_entity_poly.type
_entity_poly.pdbx_seq_one_letter_code
_entity_poly.pdbx_strand_id
1 'polypeptide(L)'
;MNFYKHRGEMRGAVRAVRARKPERLRWRSAVGSLTQVAGQLRGRDRMRVEEPVREVVLDVTDRNLQTEIVLDARRNGVDLDRGEVLPGRTMGDIRRYAFLTQTDLAIVQKYVKLPILDFHRRVDTAGVVLVARALSHHRRRRAHRFWLELPDEESGLVHPYQKEISARAEWEMDQSRRWGAFAKAVEKTGT
;
A
#
# COMPACT_ATOMS: atom_id res chain seq x y z
N MET A 1 -23.88 20.15 5.20
CA MET A 1 -23.10 19.39 4.20
C MET A 1 -23.90 18.15 3.80
N ASN A 2 -23.90 17.78 2.51
CA ASN A 2 -25.03 17.15 1.80
C ASN A 2 -25.15 15.61 1.99
N PHE A 3 -25.51 15.15 3.19
CA PHE A 3 -25.61 13.72 3.56
C PHE A 3 -26.54 12.90 2.63
N TYR A 4 -27.64 13.49 2.18
CA TYR A 4 -28.61 12.82 1.32
C TYR A 4 -28.09 12.61 -0.12
N LYS A 5 -27.29 13.54 -0.64
CA LYS A 5 -26.69 13.43 -1.97
C LYS A 5 -25.66 12.30 -2.02
N HIS A 6 -24.79 12.21 -0.99
CA HIS A 6 -23.84 11.10 -0.85
C HIS A 6 -24.53 9.74 -0.64
N ARG A 7 -25.68 9.69 0.03
CA ARG A 7 -26.43 8.44 0.22
C ARG A 7 -26.99 7.88 -1.10
N GLY A 8 -27.43 8.77 -2.01
CA GLY A 8 -27.85 8.39 -3.36
C GLY A 8 -26.69 7.86 -4.21
N GLU A 9 -25.55 8.56 -4.16
CA GLU A 9 -24.30 8.18 -4.85
C GLU A 9 -23.76 6.84 -4.36
N MET A 10 -23.78 6.58 -3.04
CA MET A 10 -23.35 5.29 -2.46
C MET A 10 -24.22 4.11 -2.90
N ARG A 11 -25.54 4.27 -2.98
CA ARG A 11 -26.44 3.22 -3.49
C ARG A 11 -26.18 2.92 -4.97
N GLY A 12 -25.92 3.97 -5.76
CA GLY A 12 -25.53 3.82 -7.16
C GLY A 12 -24.20 3.07 -7.32
N ALA A 13 -23.20 3.43 -6.53
CA ALA A 13 -21.90 2.76 -6.52
C ALA A 13 -22.01 1.28 -6.10
N VAL A 14 -22.70 0.97 -5.00
CA VAL A 14 -22.92 -0.42 -4.56
C VAL A 14 -23.67 -1.24 -5.62
N ARG A 15 -24.66 -0.65 -6.29
CA ARG A 15 -25.39 -1.31 -7.39
C ARG A 15 -24.49 -1.53 -8.62
N ALA A 16 -23.65 -0.56 -8.97
CA ALA A 16 -22.70 -0.67 -10.08
C ALA A 16 -21.64 -1.76 -9.83
N VAL A 17 -21.24 -1.93 -8.57
CA VAL A 17 -20.36 -3.00 -8.12
C VAL A 17 -21.08 -4.35 -8.20
N ARG A 18 -22.32 -4.48 -7.69
CA ARG A 18 -23.06 -5.76 -7.71
C ARG A 18 -23.50 -6.26 -9.10
N ALA A 19 -23.81 -5.37 -10.04
CA ALA A 19 -24.52 -5.75 -11.27
C ALA A 19 -23.62 -6.15 -12.46
N ARG A 20 -22.28 -6.01 -12.38
CA ARG A 20 -21.40 -6.15 -13.55
C ARG A 20 -20.12 -6.92 -13.21
N LYS A 21 -19.61 -7.68 -14.18
CA LYS A 21 -18.30 -8.37 -14.07
C LYS A 21 -17.20 -7.40 -13.59
N PRO A 22 -16.31 -7.83 -12.68
CA PRO A 22 -15.26 -6.99 -12.13
C PRO A 22 -14.22 -6.59 -13.18
N GLU A 23 -14.36 -5.37 -13.67
CA GLU A 23 -13.33 -4.67 -14.41
C GLU A 23 -12.43 -3.93 -13.42
N ARG A 24 -11.12 -4.27 -13.41
CA ARG A 24 -10.18 -3.86 -12.35
C ARG A 24 -10.19 -2.37 -12.04
N LEU A 25 -10.01 -1.51 -13.06
CA LEU A 25 -9.92 -0.05 -12.85
C LEU A 25 -11.23 0.55 -12.34
N ARG A 26 -12.36 0.12 -12.91
CA ARG A 26 -13.68 0.59 -12.52
C ARG A 26 -14.01 0.20 -11.08
N TRP A 27 -13.70 -1.03 -10.70
CA TRP A 27 -13.94 -1.53 -9.35
C TRP A 27 -13.06 -0.83 -8.32
N ARG A 28 -11.75 -0.67 -8.59
CA ARG A 28 -10.87 0.10 -7.70
C ARG A 28 -11.35 1.53 -7.53
N SER A 29 -11.79 2.19 -8.60
CA SER A 29 -12.33 3.54 -8.52
C SER A 29 -13.61 3.60 -7.68
N ALA A 30 -14.57 2.72 -7.94
CA ALA A 30 -15.85 2.68 -7.22
C ALA A 30 -15.66 2.39 -5.72
N VAL A 31 -14.86 1.38 -5.37
CA VAL A 31 -14.57 1.07 -3.96
C VAL A 31 -13.68 2.15 -3.33
N GLY A 32 -12.76 2.75 -4.09
CA GLY A 32 -11.96 3.89 -3.67
C GLY A 32 -12.82 5.07 -3.23
N SER A 33 -13.81 5.47 -4.02
CA SER A 33 -14.76 6.53 -3.63
C SER A 33 -15.56 6.18 -2.38
N LEU A 34 -16.04 4.93 -2.26
CA LEU A 34 -16.79 4.47 -1.09
C LEU A 34 -15.94 4.48 0.19
N THR A 35 -14.70 3.99 0.11
CA THR A 35 -13.78 3.94 1.24
C THR A 35 -13.30 5.33 1.64
N GLN A 36 -13.12 6.25 0.69
CA GLN A 36 -12.81 7.64 0.99
C GLN A 36 -13.93 8.31 1.80
N VAL A 37 -15.20 8.09 1.42
CA VAL A 37 -16.34 8.61 2.19
C VAL A 37 -16.44 7.91 3.54
N ALA A 38 -16.31 6.58 3.58
CA ALA A 38 -16.39 5.81 4.82
C ALA A 38 -15.31 6.21 5.84
N GLY A 39 -14.10 6.55 5.39
CA GLY A 39 -13.01 7.03 6.25
C GLY A 39 -13.32 8.34 6.97
N GLN A 40 -14.27 9.14 6.47
CA GLN A 40 -14.74 10.38 7.12
C GLN A 40 -15.88 10.14 8.12
N LEU A 41 -16.51 8.96 8.08
CA LEU A 41 -17.60 8.59 8.98
C LEU A 41 -17.07 8.02 10.29
N ARG A 42 -17.92 7.98 11.33
CA ARG A 42 -17.59 7.40 12.64
C ARG A 42 -18.67 6.42 13.09
N GLY A 43 -18.25 5.48 13.95
CA GLY A 43 -19.16 4.55 14.64
C GLY A 43 -20.11 3.81 13.69
N ARG A 44 -21.41 3.84 14.02
CA ARG A 44 -22.43 3.07 13.33
C ARG A 44 -22.62 3.45 11.86
N ASP A 45 -22.45 4.73 11.51
CA ASP A 45 -22.61 5.17 10.13
C ASP A 45 -21.48 4.69 9.23
N ARG A 46 -20.26 4.60 9.79
CA ARG A 46 -19.14 3.97 9.11
C ARG A 46 -19.38 2.48 8.89
N MET A 47 -19.81 1.75 9.93
CA MET A 47 -20.10 0.31 9.83
C MET A 47 -21.16 -0.02 8.78
N ARG A 48 -22.17 0.84 8.60
CA ARG A 48 -23.21 0.68 7.56
C ARG A 48 -22.67 0.71 6.13
N VAL A 49 -21.48 1.29 5.92
CA VAL A 49 -20.82 1.33 4.60
C VAL A 49 -19.74 0.26 4.53
N GLU A 50 -18.92 0.11 5.57
CA GLU A 50 -17.80 -0.85 5.58
C GLU A 50 -18.27 -2.30 5.46
N GLU A 51 -19.28 -2.71 6.23
CA GLU A 51 -19.72 -4.12 6.25
C GLU A 51 -20.23 -4.58 4.87
N PRO A 52 -21.18 -3.88 4.20
CA PRO A 52 -21.63 -4.31 2.88
C PRO A 52 -20.56 -4.25 1.80
N VAL A 53 -19.64 -3.27 1.88
CA VAL A 53 -18.52 -3.17 0.94
C VAL A 53 -17.56 -4.32 1.15
N ARG A 54 -17.29 -4.71 2.40
CA ARG A 54 -16.43 -5.86 2.72
C ARG A 54 -16.95 -7.14 2.08
N GLU A 55 -18.22 -7.48 2.31
CA GLU A 55 -18.85 -8.69 1.73
C GLU A 55 -18.65 -8.74 0.21
N VAL A 56 -18.89 -7.61 -0.47
CA VAL A 56 -18.76 -7.52 -1.92
C VAL A 56 -17.30 -7.63 -2.38
N VAL A 57 -16.33 -7.17 -1.59
CA VAL A 57 -14.90 -7.31 -1.89
C VAL A 57 -14.44 -8.76 -1.66
N LEU A 58 -14.97 -9.44 -0.65
CA LEU A 58 -14.68 -10.85 -0.39
C LEU A 58 -15.17 -11.76 -1.54
N ASP A 59 -16.27 -11.40 -2.19
CA ASP A 59 -16.82 -12.10 -3.36
C ASP A 59 -16.03 -11.87 -4.67
N VAL A 60 -15.03 -10.97 -4.69
CA VAL A 60 -14.21 -10.72 -5.88
C VAL A 60 -13.29 -11.91 -6.16
N THR A 61 -13.47 -12.54 -7.32
CA THR A 61 -12.68 -13.71 -7.73
C THR A 61 -11.22 -13.38 -8.07
N ASP A 62 -10.95 -12.18 -8.57
CA ASP A 62 -9.58 -11.72 -8.89
C ASP A 62 -8.84 -11.32 -7.60
N ARG A 63 -7.98 -12.21 -7.11
CA ARG A 63 -7.18 -12.00 -5.89
C ARG A 63 -6.26 -10.78 -5.94
N ASN A 64 -5.71 -10.44 -7.11
CA ASN A 64 -4.87 -9.26 -7.25
C ASN A 64 -5.71 -7.99 -7.11
N LEU A 65 -6.88 -7.96 -7.74
CA LEU A 65 -7.83 -6.86 -7.59
C LEU A 65 -8.30 -6.72 -6.14
N GLN A 66 -8.63 -7.83 -5.50
CA GLN A 66 -9.06 -7.88 -4.10
C GLN A 66 -7.99 -7.31 -3.16
N THR A 67 -6.74 -7.73 -3.33
CA THR A 67 -5.59 -7.23 -2.56
C THR A 67 -5.42 -5.72 -2.72
N GLU A 68 -5.46 -5.22 -3.94
CA GLU A 68 -5.31 -3.80 -4.21
C GLU A 68 -6.47 -2.97 -3.63
N ILE A 69 -7.70 -3.48 -3.67
CA ILE A 69 -8.86 -2.81 -3.05
C ILE A 69 -8.68 -2.70 -1.53
N VAL A 70 -8.22 -3.77 -0.87
CA VAL A 70 -7.98 -3.76 0.58
C VAL A 70 -6.87 -2.76 0.96
N LEU A 71 -5.78 -2.73 0.19
CA LEU A 71 -4.70 -1.78 0.42
C LEU A 71 -5.17 -0.32 0.21
N ASP A 72 -5.96 -0.06 -0.85
CA ASP A 72 -6.53 1.26 -1.11
C ASP A 72 -7.51 1.68 0.01
N ALA A 73 -8.32 0.75 0.52
CA ALA A 73 -9.21 1.01 1.66
C ALA A 73 -8.43 1.34 2.94
N ARG A 74 -7.38 0.57 3.25
CA ARG A 74 -6.52 0.81 4.42
C ARG A 74 -5.87 2.18 4.37
N ARG A 75 -5.49 2.66 3.17
CA ARG A 75 -4.96 4.01 2.97
C ARG A 75 -5.95 5.11 3.39
N ASN A 76 -7.25 4.85 3.24
CA ASN A 76 -8.34 5.73 3.71
C ASN A 76 -8.72 5.49 5.18
N GLY A 77 -7.95 4.67 5.91
CA GLY A 77 -8.22 4.31 7.29
C GLY A 77 -9.39 3.32 7.46
N VAL A 78 -9.88 2.74 6.37
CA VAL A 78 -10.99 1.77 6.32
C VAL A 78 -10.46 0.36 6.42
N ASP A 79 -11.14 -0.49 7.19
CA ASP A 79 -10.77 -1.90 7.34
C ASP A 79 -11.77 -2.81 6.62
N LEU A 80 -11.33 -3.32 5.46
CA LEU A 80 -12.07 -4.27 4.63
C LEU A 80 -11.48 -5.68 4.69
N ASP A 81 -10.52 -5.96 5.57
CA ASP A 81 -9.82 -7.25 5.61
C ASP A 81 -9.48 -7.64 7.05
N ARG A 82 -10.16 -8.66 7.56
CA ARG A 82 -9.91 -9.24 8.89
C ARG A 82 -8.87 -10.36 8.82
N GLY A 83 -8.19 -10.51 7.68
CA GLY A 83 -7.18 -11.53 7.39
C GLY A 83 -7.64 -12.57 6.37
N GLU A 84 -8.72 -12.31 5.63
CA GLU A 84 -9.22 -13.15 4.55
C GLU A 84 -8.52 -12.87 3.20
N VAL A 85 -7.98 -11.66 3.02
CA VAL A 85 -7.33 -11.22 1.77
C VAL A 85 -5.82 -11.22 1.92
N LEU A 86 -5.29 -10.44 2.86
CA LEU A 86 -3.86 -10.39 3.15
C LEU A 86 -3.47 -11.46 4.18
N PRO A 87 -2.28 -12.05 4.07
CA PRO A 87 -1.82 -13.03 5.03
C PRO A 87 -1.70 -12.42 6.43
N GLY A 88 -2.18 -13.13 7.44
CA GLY A 88 -1.99 -12.75 8.84
C GLY A 88 -0.51 -12.87 9.24
N ARG A 89 0.26 -11.80 9.13
CA ARG A 89 1.68 -11.77 9.51
C ARG A 89 1.87 -11.51 10.99
N THR A 90 2.87 -12.18 11.56
CA THR A 90 3.39 -11.92 12.91
C THR A 90 4.57 -10.96 12.87
N MET A 91 4.94 -10.40 14.03
CA MET A 91 6.17 -9.60 14.13
C MET A 91 7.42 -10.39 13.73
N GLY A 92 7.42 -11.70 13.98
CA GLY A 92 8.48 -12.59 13.57
C GLY A 92 8.65 -12.68 12.06
N ASP A 93 7.54 -12.78 11.32
CA ASP A 93 7.55 -12.75 9.86
C ASP A 93 8.12 -11.44 9.34
N ILE A 94 7.68 -10.32 9.92
CA ILE A 94 8.16 -8.98 9.56
C ILE A 94 9.67 -8.83 9.78
N ARG A 95 10.19 -9.31 10.92
CA ARG A 95 11.64 -9.31 11.20
C ARG A 95 12.39 -10.18 10.20
N ARG A 96 11.90 -11.38 9.91
CA ARG A 96 12.51 -12.28 8.94
C ARG A 96 12.58 -11.63 7.55
N TYR A 97 11.48 -11.04 7.08
CA TYR A 97 11.46 -10.38 5.78
C TYR A 97 12.41 -9.18 5.74
N ALA A 98 12.43 -8.36 6.78
CA ALA A 98 13.32 -7.20 6.85
C ALA A 98 14.80 -7.61 6.81
N PHE A 99 15.16 -8.68 7.52
CA PHE A 99 16.49 -9.27 7.46
C PHE A 99 16.84 -9.73 6.04
N LEU A 100 15.97 -10.52 5.41
CA LEU A 100 16.19 -11.06 4.06
C LEU A 100 16.31 -9.97 2.99
N THR A 101 15.55 -8.88 3.12
CA THR A 101 15.58 -7.76 2.17
C THR A 101 16.54 -6.66 2.57
N GLN A 102 17.27 -6.83 3.68
CA GLN A 102 18.19 -5.84 4.23
C GLN A 102 17.55 -4.44 4.38
N THR A 103 16.32 -4.41 4.94
CA THR A 103 15.57 -3.17 5.22
C THR A 103 15.52 -2.88 6.71
N ASP A 104 15.48 -1.58 7.04
CA ASP A 104 15.43 -1.13 8.43
C ASP A 104 13.97 -0.93 8.90
N LEU A 105 13.53 -1.79 9.82
CA LEU A 105 12.19 -1.73 10.41
C LEU A 105 11.95 -0.48 11.27
N ALA A 106 12.99 0.19 11.77
CA ALA A 106 12.84 1.43 12.53
C ALA A 106 12.14 2.51 11.70
N ILE A 107 12.30 2.50 10.37
CA ILE A 107 11.60 3.41 9.47
C ILE A 107 10.10 3.09 9.44
N VAL A 108 9.71 1.82 9.37
CA VAL A 108 8.29 1.41 9.32
C VAL A 108 7.58 1.72 10.64
N GLN A 109 8.27 1.56 11.78
CA GLN A 109 7.74 1.84 13.12
C GLN A 109 7.26 3.28 13.30
N LYS A 110 7.80 4.23 12.53
CA LYS A 110 7.35 5.64 12.57
C LYS A 110 5.94 5.82 12.03
N TYR A 111 5.45 4.89 11.22
CA TYR A 111 4.18 5.00 10.50
C TYR A 111 3.16 3.94 10.89
N VAL A 112 3.63 2.77 11.35
CA VAL A 112 2.77 1.64 11.74
C VAL A 112 3.16 1.17 13.14
N LYS A 113 2.15 0.96 13.99
CA LYS A 113 2.36 0.40 15.32
C LYS A 113 2.77 -1.06 15.20
N LEU A 114 4.05 -1.35 15.46
CA LEU A 114 4.58 -2.71 15.48
C LEU A 114 4.68 -3.22 16.93
N PRO A 115 4.28 -4.47 17.21
CA PRO A 115 4.44 -5.08 18.52
C PRO A 115 5.88 -5.60 18.70
N ILE A 116 6.84 -4.68 18.84
CA ILE A 116 8.29 -5.01 18.80
C ILE A 116 8.70 -6.01 19.89
N LEU A 117 8.00 -6.02 21.02
CA LEU A 117 8.31 -6.92 22.15
C LEU A 117 7.73 -8.32 22.00
N ASP A 118 6.74 -8.52 21.13
CA ASP A 118 6.01 -9.78 20.99
C ASP A 118 6.17 -10.34 19.59
N PHE A 119 6.98 -11.39 19.47
CA PHE A 119 7.34 -12.03 18.21
C PHE A 119 6.12 -12.69 17.52
N HIS A 120 5.17 -13.20 18.30
CA HIS A 120 4.03 -13.96 17.78
C HIS A 120 2.80 -13.11 17.52
N ARG A 121 2.78 -11.88 18.04
CA ARG A 121 1.66 -10.96 17.83
C ARG A 121 1.52 -10.57 16.37
N ARG A 122 0.28 -10.61 15.89
CA ARG A 122 -0.08 -10.16 14.54
C ARG A 122 0.19 -8.68 14.34
N VAL A 123 0.60 -8.32 13.13
CA VAL A 123 0.83 -6.95 12.70
C VAL A 123 -0.28 -6.46 11.76
N ASP A 124 -0.40 -5.14 11.62
CA ASP A 124 -1.17 -4.52 10.54
C ASP A 124 -0.44 -4.72 9.21
N THR A 125 -0.68 -5.87 8.58
CA THR A 125 -0.03 -6.28 7.33
C THR A 125 -0.26 -5.27 6.21
N ALA A 126 -1.50 -4.80 6.05
CA ALA A 126 -1.86 -3.79 5.06
C ALA A 126 -1.08 -2.48 5.28
N GLY A 127 -1.01 -2.01 6.54
CA GLY A 127 -0.23 -0.84 6.92
C GLY A 127 1.26 -0.98 6.58
N VAL A 128 1.86 -2.13 6.91
CA VAL A 128 3.28 -2.41 6.61
C VAL A 128 3.53 -2.40 5.09
N VAL A 129 2.68 -3.06 4.30
CA VAL A 129 2.80 -3.10 2.83
C VAL A 129 2.71 -1.69 2.24
N LEU A 130 1.73 -0.88 2.68
CA LEU A 130 1.56 0.50 2.20
C LEU A 130 2.79 1.36 2.47
N VAL A 131 3.33 1.30 3.69
CA VAL A 131 4.53 2.05 4.06
C VAL A 131 5.74 1.59 3.24
N ALA A 132 5.94 0.29 3.10
CA ALA A 132 7.03 -0.27 2.31
C ALA A 132 6.96 0.14 0.83
N ARG A 133 5.77 0.07 0.22
CA ARG A 133 5.54 0.53 -1.16
C ARG A 133 5.80 2.04 -1.28
N ALA A 134 5.37 2.83 -0.31
CA ALA A 134 5.61 4.28 -0.29
C ALA A 134 7.10 4.62 -0.18
N LEU A 135 7.85 3.92 0.68
CA LEU A 135 9.30 4.06 0.82
C LEU A 135 10.01 3.69 -0.49
N SER A 136 9.68 2.55 -1.08
CA SER A 136 10.22 2.13 -2.38
C SER A 136 10.00 3.21 -3.44
N HIS A 137 8.76 3.70 -3.56
CA HIS A 137 8.40 4.73 -4.54
C HIS A 137 9.13 6.06 -4.30
N HIS A 138 9.24 6.49 -3.04
CA HIS A 138 9.93 7.72 -2.67
C HIS A 138 11.42 7.64 -3.04
N ARG A 139 12.07 6.54 -2.70
CA ARG A 139 13.49 6.27 -3.00
C ARG A 139 13.75 6.24 -4.51
N ARG A 140 12.88 5.57 -5.28
CA ARG A 140 12.96 5.55 -6.75
C ARG A 140 12.87 6.96 -7.35
N ARG A 141 11.91 7.77 -6.89
CA ARG A 141 11.77 9.17 -7.35
C ARG A 141 13.02 10.00 -7.04
N ARG A 142 13.64 9.79 -5.87
CA ARG A 142 14.90 10.47 -5.51
C ARG A 142 16.06 10.05 -6.40
N ALA A 143 16.22 8.75 -6.67
CA ALA A 143 17.23 8.24 -7.59
C ALA A 143 17.10 8.87 -8.98
N HIS A 144 15.88 8.90 -9.53
CA HIS A 144 15.62 9.53 -10.82
C HIS A 144 15.94 11.03 -10.82
N ARG A 145 15.66 11.75 -9.72
CA ARG A 145 16.03 13.15 -9.61
C ARG A 145 17.54 13.36 -9.67
N PHE A 146 18.30 12.55 -8.95
CA PHE A 146 19.76 12.61 -9.00
C PHE A 146 20.32 12.32 -10.39
N TRP A 147 19.75 11.35 -11.12
CA TRP A 147 20.16 11.11 -12.51
C TRP A 147 19.83 12.27 -13.45
N LEU A 148 18.71 12.98 -13.24
CA LEU A 148 18.38 14.18 -14.01
C LEU A 148 19.27 15.39 -13.70
N GLU A 149 19.95 15.39 -12.55
CA GLU A 149 20.92 16.43 -12.17
C GLU A 149 22.30 16.19 -12.81
N LEU A 150 22.56 15.01 -13.37
CA LEU A 150 23.79 14.73 -14.09
C LEU A 150 23.72 15.36 -15.49
N PRO A 151 24.80 16.04 -15.95
CA PRO A 151 24.88 16.50 -17.33
C PRO A 151 24.93 15.32 -18.29
N ASP A 152 24.46 15.53 -19.52
CA ASP A 152 24.54 14.53 -20.59
C ASP A 152 26.01 14.12 -20.84
N GLU A 153 26.23 12.84 -21.15
CA GLU A 153 27.55 12.20 -21.26
C GLU A 153 28.49 12.80 -22.33
N GLU A 154 28.06 13.81 -23.08
CA GLU A 154 28.82 14.44 -24.17
C GLU A 154 30.08 15.19 -23.69
N SER A 155 30.12 15.63 -22.44
CA SER A 155 31.33 16.23 -21.84
C SER A 155 32.17 15.13 -21.19
N GLY A 156 33.13 14.57 -21.93
CA GLY A 156 34.00 13.45 -21.52
C GLY A 156 34.89 13.66 -20.27
N LEU A 157 34.67 14.70 -19.47
CA LEU A 157 35.32 14.94 -18.18
C LEU A 157 34.33 14.67 -17.03
N VAL A 158 34.42 13.48 -16.44
CA VAL A 158 33.60 13.12 -15.28
C VAL A 158 34.16 13.80 -14.01
N HIS A 159 33.50 14.85 -13.54
CA HIS A 159 33.89 15.57 -12.33
C HIS A 159 33.66 14.69 -11.08
N PRO A 160 34.50 14.76 -10.02
CA PRO A 160 34.29 13.99 -8.77
C PRO A 160 32.88 14.13 -8.18
N TYR A 161 32.29 15.31 -8.28
CA TYR A 161 30.91 15.59 -7.88
C TYR A 161 29.86 14.74 -8.64
N GLN A 162 30.06 14.50 -9.95
CA GLN A 162 29.15 13.67 -10.75
C GLN A 162 29.24 12.20 -10.33
N LYS A 163 30.44 11.72 -9.97
CA LYS A 163 30.61 10.37 -9.40
C LYS A 163 29.85 10.23 -8.09
N GLU A 164 29.89 11.26 -7.23
CA GLU A 164 29.15 11.27 -5.97
C GLU A 164 27.63 11.24 -6.18
N ILE A 165 27.09 12.08 -7.08
CA ILE A 165 25.65 12.09 -7.41
C ILE A 165 25.22 10.74 -7.99
N SER A 166 26.02 10.18 -8.91
CA SER A 166 25.71 8.88 -9.52
C SER A 166 25.68 7.76 -8.46
N ALA A 167 26.70 7.67 -7.61
CA ALA A 167 26.75 6.71 -6.51
C ALA A 167 25.56 6.90 -5.55
N ARG A 168 25.15 8.14 -5.31
CA ARG A 168 23.97 8.45 -4.49
C ARG A 168 22.68 7.97 -5.15
N ALA A 169 22.53 8.18 -6.46
CA ALA A 169 21.37 7.73 -7.22
C ALA A 169 21.27 6.20 -7.22
N GLU A 170 22.38 5.50 -7.42
CA GLU A 170 22.46 4.04 -7.34
C GLU A 170 22.07 3.52 -5.96
N TRP A 171 22.58 4.14 -4.89
CA TRP A 171 22.21 3.79 -3.52
C TRP A 171 20.72 3.98 -3.25
N GLU A 172 20.12 5.11 -3.66
CA GLU A 172 18.68 5.33 -3.52
C GLU A 172 17.87 4.31 -4.33
N MET A 173 18.35 3.92 -5.52
CA MET A 173 17.68 2.92 -6.35
C MET A 173 17.76 1.52 -5.73
N ASP A 174 18.89 1.17 -5.14
CA ASP A 174 19.04 -0.08 -4.39
C ASP A 174 18.10 -0.12 -3.18
N GLN A 175 18.04 0.96 -2.39
CA GLN A 175 17.07 1.08 -1.30
C GLN A 175 15.62 0.94 -1.79
N SER A 176 15.29 1.54 -2.94
CA SER A 176 13.98 1.36 -3.57
C SER A 176 13.66 -0.11 -3.87
N ARG A 177 14.63 -0.86 -4.42
CA ARG A 177 14.48 -2.29 -4.75
C ARG A 177 14.27 -3.12 -3.48
N ARG A 178 15.06 -2.88 -2.43
CA ARG A 178 14.93 -3.56 -1.13
C ARG A 178 13.55 -3.36 -0.50
N TRP A 179 13.08 -2.12 -0.45
CA TRP A 179 11.73 -1.82 0.07
C TRP A 179 10.62 -2.42 -0.79
N GLY A 180 10.80 -2.47 -2.11
CA GLY A 180 9.87 -3.14 -3.03
C GLY A 180 9.84 -4.65 -2.81
N ALA A 181 10.98 -5.28 -2.60
CA ALA A 181 11.08 -6.70 -2.27
C ALA A 181 10.44 -7.01 -0.90
N PHE A 182 10.66 -6.14 0.10
CA PHE A 182 10.06 -6.26 1.42
C PHE A 182 8.53 -6.19 1.34
N ALA A 183 7.98 -5.20 0.63
CA ALA A 183 6.54 -5.09 0.42
C ALA A 183 5.96 -6.37 -0.20
N LYS A 184 6.60 -6.88 -1.26
CA LYS A 184 6.19 -8.13 -1.92
C LYS A 184 6.25 -9.33 -0.99
N ALA A 185 7.30 -9.45 -0.16
CA ALA A 185 7.44 -10.56 0.79
C ALA A 185 6.34 -10.55 1.85
N VAL A 186 6.00 -9.37 2.38
CA VAL A 186 4.94 -9.21 3.36
C VAL A 186 3.57 -9.54 2.75
N GLU A 187 3.30 -9.02 1.55
CA GLU A 187 2.04 -9.17 0.82
C GLU A 187 1.77 -10.59 0.34
N LYS A 188 2.80 -11.31 -0.13
CA LYS A 188 2.64 -12.59 -0.82
C LYS A 188 2.11 -13.67 0.11
N THR A 189 0.88 -14.11 -0.10
CA THR A 189 0.32 -15.30 0.55
C THR A 189 1.23 -16.51 0.26
N GLY A 190 1.58 -17.27 1.30
CA GLY A 190 2.28 -18.55 1.11
C GLY A 190 1.48 -19.38 0.11
N THR A 191 2.19 -20.00 -0.83
CA THR A 191 1.58 -20.91 -1.82
C THR A 191 1.15 -22.17 -1.11
#